data_AF-A0A959TE57-F1
#
_entry.id   AF-A0A959TE57-F1
#
_cell.length_a   1.000
_cell.length_b   1.000
_cell.length_c   1.000
_cell.angle_alpha   90.00
_cell.angle_beta   90.00
_cell.angle_gamma   90.00
#
_symmetry.space_group_name_H-M   'P 1'
#
loop_
_entity.id
_entity.type
_entity.pdbx_description
1 polymer ?
#
loop_
_entity_poly.entity_id
_entity_poly.type
_entity_poly.pdbx_seq_one_letter_code
_entity_poly.pdbx_strand_id
1 'polypeptide(L)' 'QYQDEQFNDHEETFDGFAARVIQHEHDHLDGILFTDHLSPLRRRLLKGKLRDISIGKTDAKYKMRFPQVK' A
#
# COMPACT_ATOMS: atom_id res chain seq x y z
N GLN A 1 17.49 -9.85 -2.77
CA GLN A 1 18.78 -9.14 -2.67
C GLN A 1 18.48 -7.66 -2.54
N TYR A 2 19.14 -6.97 -1.62
CA TYR A 2 19.04 -5.52 -1.45
C TYR A 2 20.40 -4.99 -1.02
N GLN A 3 20.57 -3.68 -1.13
CA GLN A 3 21.77 -2.99 -0.71
C GLN A 3 21.46 -2.16 0.54
N ASP A 4 22.34 -2.21 1.54
CA ASP A 4 22.21 -1.38 2.74
C ASP A 4 22.69 0.07 2.50
N GLU A 5 22.56 0.92 3.52
CA GLU A 5 22.98 2.33 3.46
C GLU A 5 24.48 2.52 3.22
N GLN A 6 25.29 1.48 3.43
CA GLN A 6 26.74 1.47 3.24
C GLN A 6 27.15 0.79 1.92
N PHE A 7 26.18 0.53 1.04
CA PHE A 7 26.39 -0.11 -0.25
C PHE A 7 26.82 -1.58 -0.19
N ASN A 8 26.63 -2.27 0.94
CA ASN A 8 26.86 -3.71 1.01
C ASN A 8 25.66 -4.50 0.51
N ASP A 9 25.92 -5.57 -0.23
CA ASP A 9 24.89 -6.46 -0.76
C ASP A 9 24.44 -7.47 0.29
N HIS A 10 23.12 -7.62 0.44
CA HIS A 10 22.48 -8.56 1.34
C HIS A 10 21.58 -9.52 0.56
N GLU A 11 21.70 -10.81 0.85
CA GLU A 11 20.81 -11.85 0.35
C GLU A 11 20.17 -12.59 1.52
N GLU A 12 18.93 -12.22 1.82
CA GLU A 12 18.16 -12.77 2.92
C GLU A 12 16.80 -13.29 2.43
N THR A 13 16.31 -14.34 3.08
CA THR A 13 14.96 -14.89 2.85
C THR A 13 14.07 -14.47 3.99
N PHE A 14 12.96 -13.80 3.66
CA PHE A 14 11.95 -13.36 4.62
C PHE A 14 10.67 -14.16 4.44
N ASP A 15 9.94 -14.34 5.53
CA ASP A 15 8.63 -14.98 5.54
C ASP A 15 7.58 -14.15 6.28
N GLY A 16 6.33 -14.64 6.26
CA GLY A 16 5.22 -14.07 7.00
C GLY A 16 4.95 -12.59 6.68
N PHE A 17 4.86 -11.77 7.73
CA PHE A 17 4.51 -10.36 7.62
C PHE A 17 5.65 -9.52 7.02
N ALA A 18 6.91 -9.83 7.37
CA ALA A 18 8.07 -9.12 6.86
C ALA A 18 8.17 -9.26 5.34
N ALA A 19 8.00 -10.49 4.81
CA ALA A 19 7.97 -10.73 3.37
C ALA A 19 6.89 -9.90 2.65
N ARG A 20 5.71 -9.73 3.28
CA ARG A 20 4.61 -8.95 2.71
C ARG A 20 4.93 -7.46 2.64
N VAL A 21 5.50 -6.91 3.71
CA VAL A 21 5.89 -5.50 3.75
C VAL A 21 6.97 -5.23 2.70
N ILE A 22 8.00 -6.08 2.62
CA ILE A 22 9.06 -5.94 1.61
C ILE A 22 8.49 -5.95 0.19
N GLN A 23 7.61 -6.90 -0.13
CA GLN A 23 6.94 -6.94 -1.44
C GLN A 23 6.10 -5.68 -1.71
N HIS A 24 5.37 -5.19 -0.69
CA HIS A 24 4.55 -4.00 -0.82
C HIS A 24 5.37 -2.74 -1.13
N GLU A 25 6.49 -2.55 -0.40
CA GLU A 25 7.37 -1.40 -0.64
C GLU A 25 8.08 -1.52 -1.99
N HIS A 26 8.43 -2.74 -2.41
CA HIS A 26 9.02 -2.97 -3.72
C HIS A 26 8.04 -2.63 -4.86
N ASP A 27 6.79 -3.09 -4.78
CA ASP A 27 5.75 -2.78 -5.76
C ASP A 27 5.58 -1.26 -5.96
N HIS A 28 5.73 -0.45 -4.90
CA HIS A 28 5.65 1.01 -5.01
C HIS A 28 6.79 1.61 -5.84
N LEU A 29 7.97 0.99 -5.88
CA LEU A 29 9.09 1.44 -6.73
C LEU A 29 8.74 1.30 -8.21
N ASP A 30 7.97 0.28 -8.55
CA ASP A 30 7.45 0.02 -9.90
C ASP A 30 6.12 0.76 -10.17
N GLY A 31 5.62 1.53 -9.20
CA GLY A 31 4.34 2.24 -9.29
C GLY A 31 3.11 1.32 -9.24
N ILE A 32 3.27 0.08 -8.79
CA ILE A 32 2.20 -0.90 -8.65
C ILE A 32 1.55 -0.73 -7.28
N LEU A 33 0.23 -0.59 -7.24
CA LEU A 33 -0.52 -0.56 -6.00
C LEU A 33 -1.10 -1.94 -5.71
N PHE A 34 -1.34 -2.24 -4.42
CA PHE A 34 -2.00 -3.49 -4.02
C PHE A 34 -3.36 -3.69 -4.70
N THR A 35 -4.01 -2.60 -5.12
CA THR A 35 -5.29 -2.66 -5.81
C THR A 35 -5.19 -3.23 -7.21
N ASP A 36 -4.02 -3.19 -7.83
CA ASP A 36 -3.76 -3.65 -9.19
C ASP A 36 -3.63 -5.18 -9.24
N HIS A 37 -3.23 -5.79 -8.12
CA HIS A 37 -3.26 -7.24 -7.90
C HIS A 37 -4.66 -7.80 -7.63
N LEU A 38 -5.69 -6.95 -7.50
CA LEU A 38 -7.06 -7.40 -7.24
C LEU A 38 -7.83 -7.64 -8.54
N SER A 39 -8.68 -8.68 -8.54
CA SER A 39 -9.65 -8.88 -9.62
C SER A 39 -10.49 -7.62 -9.88
N PRO A 40 -10.90 -7.34 -11.13
CA PRO A 40 -11.68 -6.13 -11.47
C PRO A 40 -12.93 -5.91 -10.62
N LEU A 41 -13.63 -7.00 -10.27
CA LEU A 41 -14.82 -6.96 -9.41
C LEU A 41 -14.49 -6.45 -8.00
N ARG A 42 -13.47 -7.02 -7.34
CA ARG A 42 -13.03 -6.59 -6.00
C ARG A 42 -12.55 -5.15 -6.02
N ARG A 43 -11.80 -4.75 -7.06
CA ARG A 43 -11.37 -3.37 -7.21
C ARG A 43 -12.54 -2.38 -7.27
N ARG A 44 -13.59 -2.72 -8.03
CA ARG A 44 -14.81 -1.90 -8.15
C ARG A 44 -15.54 -1.77 -6.81
N LEU A 45 -15.66 -2.85 -6.04
CA LEU A 45 -16.28 -2.82 -4.71
C LEU A 45 -15.50 -1.92 -3.73
N LEU A 46 -14.17 -1.98 -3.76
CA LEU A 46 -13.33 -1.14 -2.89
C LEU A 46 -13.32 0.34 -3.30
N LYS A 47 -13.59 0.66 -4.57
CA LYS A 47 -13.57 2.05 -5.07
C LYS A 47 -14.53 2.96 -4.29
N GLY A 48 -15.71 2.46 -3.94
CA GLY A 48 -16.67 3.20 -3.11
C GLY A 48 -16.11 3.50 -1.72
N LYS A 49 -15.60 2.48 -1.03
CA LYS A 49 -15.00 2.62 0.31
C LYS A 49 -13.81 3.58 0.32
N LEU A 50 -12.92 3.48 -0.67
CA LEU A 50 -11.77 4.37 -0.79
C LEU A 50 -12.20 5.82 -1.04
N ARG A 51 -13.28 6.04 -1.82
CA ARG A 51 -13.85 7.37 -2.01
C ARG A 51 -14.39 7.95 -0.71
N ASP A 52 -15.14 7.15 0.05
CA ASP A 52 -15.73 7.57 1.32
C ASP A 52 -14.63 7.93 2.34
N ILE A 53 -13.52 7.18 2.36
CA ILE A 53 -12.33 7.54 3.16
C ILE A 53 -11.74 8.87 2.70
N SER A 54 -11.57 9.07 1.39
CA SER A 54 -10.98 10.29 0.82
C SER A 54 -11.77 11.56 1.18
N ILE A 55 -13.10 11.50 1.20
CA ILE A 55 -13.98 12.64 1.56
C ILE A 55 -14.25 12.75 3.08
N GLY A 56 -13.69 11.84 3.88
CA GLY A 56 -13.87 11.81 5.33
C GLY A 56 -15.19 11.26 5.84
N LYS A 57 -15.95 10.57 4.99
CA LYS A 57 -17.13 9.79 5.37
C LYS A 57 -16.72 8.42 5.93
N THR A 58 -15.93 8.42 6.99
CA THR A 58 -15.37 7.20 7.60
C THR A 58 -15.30 7.35 9.12
N ASP A 59 -15.63 6.27 9.82
CA ASP A 59 -15.67 6.20 11.29
C ASP A 59 -14.30 5.79 11.85
N ALA A 60 -13.28 6.62 11.61
CA ALA A 60 -11.99 6.40 12.23
C ALA A 60 -11.95 6.98 13.65
N LYS A 61 -11.47 6.18 14.60
CA LYS A 61 -11.27 6.60 16.00
C LYS A 61 -10.16 7.65 16.19
N TYR A 62 -9.39 7.92 15.13
CA TYR A 62 -8.26 8.84 15.15
C TYR A 62 -8.47 10.01 14.19
N LYS A 63 -7.83 11.14 14.49
CA LYS A 63 -7.91 12.34 13.65
C LYS A 63 -7.29 12.05 12.28
N MET A 64 -8.08 12.23 11.23
CA MET A 64 -7.63 12.11 9.85
C MET A 64 -7.58 13.47 9.17
N ARG A 65 -6.65 13.61 8.23
CA ARG A 65 -6.58 14.78 7.33
C ARG A 65 -7.08 14.33 5.97
N PHE A 66 -8.12 14.99 5.48
CA PHE A 66 -8.68 14.70 4.16
C PHE A 66 -8.15 15.71 3.14
N PRO A 67 -7.83 15.28 1.92
CA PRO A 67 -7.49 16.19 0.84
C PRO A 67 -8.67 17.14 0.59
N GLN A 68 -8.39 18.45 0.47
CA GLN A 68 -9.39 19.41 0.03
C GLN A 68 -9.68 19.14 -1.44
N VAL A 69 -10.80 18.49 -1.73
CA VAL A 69 -11.29 18.30 -3.10
C VAL A 69 -11.55 19.71 -3.66
N LYS A 70 -10.74 20.14 -4.63
CA LYS A 70 -11.04 21.34 -5.44
C LYS A 70 -12.22 21.06 -6.37
#